data_AF-A0A177AIF1-F1
#
_entry.id   AF-A0A177AIF1-F1
#
_cell.length_a   1.000
_cell.length_b   1.000
_cell.length_c   1.000
_cell.angle_alpha   90.00
_cell.angle_beta   90.00
_cell.angle_gamma   90.00
#
_symmetry.space_group_name_H-M   'P 1'
#
loop_
_entity.id
_entity.type
_entity.pdbx_description
1 polymer ?
#
loop_
_entity_poly.entity_id
_entity_poly.type
_entity_poly.pdbx_seq_one_letter_code
_entity_poly.pdbx_strand_id
1 'polypeptide(L)'
;MGDNSASSSGSADTSASGYAQHSEQEINVLITGFGPFKAQYHINPSWEIARNLPSTLRLPPSPRAPGGTKVNLRVHPRSIRVAYAVVDAVVPGLWEGEDGWRPDWGVHIGMAAGRGFYCLEKRAAGFGYAVGDVEGCLPDKAGVEGEVLEPGIGVDEVVGVWKGRVGGADVRASEDAGRYLCEYILHESLGVLRGGEREGKCLFLHVPAGVKEVDVERGRRVVLGLVKAVVEVGWEGGRWGGGVRVTRKL
;
A
#
# COMPACT_ATOMS: atom_id res chain seq x y z
N MET A 1 39.97 17.21 71.01
CA MET A 1 39.15 16.00 70.80
C MET A 1 37.73 16.51 70.69
N GLY A 2 37.23 16.96 69.55
CA GLY A 2 37.16 16.29 68.25
C GLY A 2 35.70 15.91 68.04
N ASP A 3 35.01 16.66 67.19
CA ASP A 3 33.57 16.66 66.89
C ASP A 3 33.02 15.32 66.37
N ASN A 4 31.70 15.10 66.48
CA ASN A 4 30.80 15.13 65.32
C ASN A 4 29.36 14.69 65.64
N SER A 5 28.44 15.60 65.32
CA SER A 5 27.00 15.40 65.17
C SER A 5 26.70 14.53 63.95
N ALA A 6 25.80 13.54 64.10
CA ALA A 6 25.29 12.76 63.00
C ALA A 6 23.78 13.02 62.82
N SER A 7 23.46 13.84 61.83
CA SER A 7 22.15 13.94 61.19
C SER A 7 22.30 13.46 59.75
N SER A 8 21.62 12.38 59.37
CA SER A 8 21.24 12.14 57.97
C SER A 8 19.98 11.27 57.92
N SER A 9 18.85 11.94 57.71
CA SER A 9 17.60 11.33 57.24
C SER A 9 17.75 10.94 55.77
N GLY A 10 17.24 9.76 55.41
CA GLY A 10 17.51 9.09 54.15
C GLY A 10 17.11 9.86 52.89
N SER A 11 18.02 9.84 51.92
CA SER A 11 17.70 10.02 50.51
C SER A 11 17.55 8.63 49.88
N ALA A 12 16.32 8.17 49.75
CA ALA A 12 15.99 7.12 48.79
C ALA A 12 15.87 7.77 47.41
N ASP A 13 17.02 7.98 46.76
CA ASP A 13 17.10 8.36 45.36
C ASP A 13 17.20 7.06 44.54
N THR A 14 16.06 6.44 44.27
CA THR A 14 15.96 5.39 43.25
C THR A 14 15.18 5.97 42.08
N SER A 15 15.95 6.60 41.21
CA SER A 15 15.68 6.85 39.80
C SER A 15 14.64 5.89 39.21
N ALA A 16 13.40 6.36 39.15
CA ALA A 16 12.42 5.82 38.21
C ALA A 16 12.97 6.10 36.81
N SER A 17 13.61 5.10 36.20
CA SER A 17 13.98 5.16 34.80
C SER A 17 12.71 5.36 33.98
N GLY A 18 12.48 6.60 33.54
CA GLY A 18 11.39 6.95 32.65
C GLY A 18 11.61 6.27 31.31
N TYR A 19 11.13 5.04 31.16
CA TYR A 19 10.89 4.48 29.84
C TYR A 19 9.85 5.38 29.18
N ALA A 20 10.29 6.20 28.22
CA ALA A 20 9.39 6.97 27.39
C ALA A 20 8.39 5.98 26.76
N GLN A 21 7.12 6.02 27.21
CA GLN A 21 6.06 5.25 26.59
C GLN A 21 5.80 5.87 25.21
N HIS A 22 6.36 5.25 24.18
CA HIS A 22 6.10 5.65 22.81
C HIS A 22 4.72 5.12 22.38
N SER A 23 3.84 6.00 21.90
CA SER A 23 2.52 5.60 21.42
C SER A 23 2.63 4.76 20.15
N GLU A 24 1.77 3.75 20.03
CA GLU A 24 1.62 2.99 18.79
C GLU A 24 1.12 3.91 17.67
N GLN A 25 1.69 3.76 16.48
CA GLN A 25 1.25 4.49 15.29
C GLN A 25 0.13 3.73 14.57
N GLU A 26 -0.76 4.45 13.91
CA GLU A 26 -1.79 3.84 13.05
C GLU A 26 -1.60 4.24 11.59
N ILE A 27 -1.74 3.27 10.68
CA ILE A 27 -1.69 3.48 9.23
C ILE A 27 -2.91 2.80 8.59
N ASN A 28 -3.58 3.50 7.70
CA ASN A 28 -4.73 2.99 6.96
C ASN A 28 -4.33 2.60 5.54
N VAL A 29 -4.58 1.35 5.15
CA VAL A 29 -4.28 0.85 3.80
C VAL A 29 -5.56 0.37 3.14
N LEU A 30 -5.90 1.01 2.02
CA LEU A 30 -6.97 0.59 1.13
C LEU A 30 -6.47 -0.55 0.24
N ILE A 31 -7.26 -1.62 0.13
CA ILE A 31 -6.99 -2.73 -0.79
C ILE A 31 -8.14 -2.87 -1.79
N THR A 32 -7.82 -3.06 -3.07
CA THR A 32 -8.80 -3.46 -4.07
C THR A 32 -8.36 -4.72 -4.81
N GLY A 33 -9.31 -5.41 -5.42
CA GLY A 33 -9.07 -6.49 -6.35
C GLY A 33 -10.08 -6.42 -7.49
N PHE A 34 -9.72 -6.94 -8.66
CA PHE A 34 -10.60 -6.98 -9.82
C PHE A 34 -11.54 -8.20 -9.79
N GLY A 35 -12.71 -8.02 -10.36
CA GLY A 35 -13.68 -9.09 -10.58
C GLY A 35 -13.33 -9.98 -11.78
N PRO A 36 -14.15 -10.99 -12.08
CA PRO A 36 -13.99 -11.85 -13.24
C PRO A 36 -13.91 -11.09 -14.57
N PHE A 37 -13.15 -11.63 -15.52
CA PHE A 37 -13.07 -11.09 -16.89
C PHE A 37 -12.73 -12.20 -17.88
N LYS A 38 -13.38 -12.22 -19.06
CA LYS A 38 -13.31 -13.32 -20.04
C LYS A 38 -13.87 -14.65 -19.49
N ALA A 39 -14.32 -15.52 -20.40
CA ALA A 39 -14.93 -16.79 -20.02
C ALA A 39 -14.00 -17.71 -19.18
N GLN A 40 -12.70 -17.66 -19.46
CA GLN A 40 -11.70 -18.48 -18.79
C GLN A 40 -11.28 -17.98 -17.39
N TYR A 41 -11.61 -16.74 -17.00
CA TYR A 41 -11.32 -16.19 -15.67
C TYR A 41 -12.61 -15.80 -14.94
N HIS A 42 -13.49 -16.80 -14.77
CA HIS A 42 -14.74 -16.68 -14.01
C HIS A 42 -14.52 -16.47 -12.49
N ILE A 43 -13.32 -16.77 -11.99
CA ILE A 43 -12.81 -16.38 -10.67
C ILE A 43 -11.54 -15.55 -10.90
N ASN A 44 -11.45 -14.40 -10.25
CA ASN A 44 -10.25 -13.55 -10.31
C ASN A 44 -9.48 -13.64 -8.98
N PRO A 45 -8.24 -14.14 -8.99
CA PRO A 45 -7.47 -14.33 -7.76
C PRO A 45 -7.16 -13.02 -7.04
N SER A 46 -7.12 -11.88 -7.75
CA SER A 46 -6.89 -10.58 -7.08
C SER A 46 -7.99 -10.26 -6.07
N TRP A 47 -9.26 -10.50 -6.42
CA TRP A 47 -10.39 -10.32 -5.51
C TRP A 47 -10.41 -11.38 -4.41
N GLU A 48 -10.17 -12.65 -4.75
CA GLU A 48 -10.15 -13.73 -3.76
C GLU A 48 -9.04 -13.54 -2.72
N ILE A 49 -7.87 -13.05 -3.12
CA ILE A 49 -6.82 -12.65 -2.18
C ILE A 49 -7.29 -11.48 -1.32
N ALA A 50 -7.75 -10.39 -1.95
CA ALA A 50 -8.13 -9.15 -1.26
C ALA A 50 -9.21 -9.37 -0.20
N ARG A 51 -10.35 -9.97 -0.58
CA ARG A 51 -11.52 -10.18 0.29
C ARG A 51 -11.25 -11.07 1.50
N ASN A 52 -10.17 -11.85 1.44
CA ASN A 52 -9.80 -12.77 2.49
C ASN A 52 -8.80 -12.14 3.48
N LEU A 53 -8.17 -11.01 3.17
CA LEU A 53 -7.21 -10.36 4.09
C LEU A 53 -7.80 -10.06 5.48
N PRO A 54 -6.98 -10.13 6.55
CA PRO A 54 -7.42 -9.64 7.86
C PRO A 54 -7.70 -8.14 7.81
N SER A 55 -8.51 -7.64 8.74
CA SER A 55 -8.79 -6.20 8.87
C SER A 55 -7.65 -5.41 9.53
N THR A 56 -6.76 -6.08 10.25
CA THR A 56 -5.63 -5.44 10.93
C THR A 56 -4.38 -6.31 10.93
N LEU A 57 -3.23 -5.66 11.06
CA LEU A 57 -1.92 -6.28 11.31
C LEU A 57 -1.08 -5.36 12.19
N ARG A 58 -0.24 -5.93 13.05
CA ARG A 58 0.66 -5.18 13.94
C ARG A 58 2.09 -5.49 13.58
N LEU A 59 2.90 -4.43 13.46
CA LEU A 59 4.35 -4.51 13.34
C LEU A 59 4.97 -4.19 14.71
N PRO A 60 6.02 -4.91 15.11
CA PRO A 60 6.70 -4.64 16.36
C PRO A 60 7.40 -3.28 16.33
N PRO A 61 7.84 -2.77 17.50
CA PRO A 61 8.70 -1.62 17.58
C PRO A 61 9.89 -1.66 16.61
N SER A 62 10.17 -0.51 16.00
CA SER A 62 11.35 -0.27 15.17
C SER A 62 12.01 1.05 15.60
N PRO A 63 13.26 1.33 15.18
CA PRO A 63 13.91 2.61 15.47
C PRO A 63 13.09 3.85 15.10
N ARG A 64 12.17 3.73 14.13
CA ARG A 64 11.34 4.84 13.67
C ARG A 64 9.88 4.77 14.11
N ALA A 65 9.44 3.62 14.60
CA ALA A 65 8.16 3.43 15.28
C ALA A 65 8.41 2.70 16.61
N PRO A 66 8.96 3.36 17.65
CA PRO A 66 9.33 2.68 18.89
C PRO A 66 8.15 2.12 19.69
N GLY A 67 6.93 2.59 19.43
CA GLY A 67 5.68 2.04 19.96
C GLY A 67 5.08 0.92 19.10
N GLY A 68 5.72 0.55 17.99
CA GLY A 68 5.15 -0.32 16.96
C GLY A 68 4.16 0.41 16.05
N THR A 69 3.60 -0.36 15.11
CA THR A 69 2.64 0.17 14.13
C THR A 69 1.46 -0.78 13.97
N LYS A 70 0.26 -0.28 14.19
CA LYS A 70 -0.99 -0.94 13.82
C LYS A 70 -1.39 -0.48 12.42
N VAL A 71 -1.61 -1.43 11.54
CA VAL A 71 -2.09 -1.14 10.19
C VAL A 71 -3.53 -1.62 10.06
N ASN A 72 -4.43 -0.71 9.72
CA ASN A 72 -5.83 -0.97 9.44
C ASN A 72 -5.98 -1.23 7.95
N LEU A 73 -6.30 -2.48 7.59
CA LEU A 73 -6.60 -2.87 6.22
C LEU A 73 -8.10 -2.69 5.95
N ARG A 74 -8.45 -1.92 4.94
CA ARG A 74 -9.83 -1.84 4.44
C ARG A 74 -9.87 -2.31 3.00
N VAL A 75 -10.55 -3.44 2.80
CA VAL A 75 -10.81 -3.96 1.46
C VAL A 75 -12.05 -3.26 0.90
N HIS A 76 -11.98 -2.77 -0.34
CA HIS A 76 -13.14 -2.22 -1.02
C HIS A 76 -14.28 -3.28 -1.06
N PRO A 77 -15.53 -2.93 -0.72
CA PRO A 77 -16.59 -3.91 -0.43
C PRO A 77 -17.01 -4.77 -1.64
N ARG A 78 -16.63 -4.37 -2.85
CA ARG A 78 -16.91 -5.10 -4.10
C ARG A 78 -15.65 -5.24 -4.92
N SER A 79 -15.53 -6.34 -5.67
CA SER A 79 -14.50 -6.44 -6.70
C SER A 79 -14.68 -5.32 -7.73
N ILE A 80 -13.59 -4.67 -8.15
CA ILE A 80 -13.62 -3.66 -9.22
C ILE A 80 -13.94 -4.39 -10.53
N ARG A 81 -14.98 -3.96 -11.24
CA ARG A 81 -15.28 -4.52 -12.56
C ARG A 81 -14.14 -4.15 -13.51
N VAL A 82 -13.78 -5.07 -14.40
CA VAL A 82 -12.75 -4.84 -15.42
C VAL A 82 -13.34 -4.00 -16.55
N ALA A 83 -13.69 -2.75 -16.24
CA ALA A 83 -14.31 -1.77 -17.14
C ALA A 83 -13.76 -0.37 -16.86
N TYR A 84 -13.36 0.37 -17.90
CA TYR A 84 -12.70 1.68 -17.73
C TYR A 84 -13.63 2.68 -17.05
N ALA A 85 -14.88 2.77 -17.50
CA ALA A 85 -15.88 3.64 -16.90
C ALA A 85 -16.15 3.35 -15.41
N VAL A 86 -15.99 2.09 -14.97
CA VAL A 86 -16.11 1.74 -13.54
C VAL A 86 -14.90 2.25 -12.75
N VAL A 87 -13.71 2.16 -13.33
CA VAL A 87 -12.50 2.72 -12.69
C VAL A 87 -12.64 4.23 -12.56
N ASP A 88 -13.07 4.94 -13.61
CA ASP A 88 -13.30 6.39 -13.59
C ASP A 88 -14.29 6.81 -12.50
N ALA A 89 -15.36 6.03 -12.32
CA ALA A 89 -16.37 6.31 -11.31
C ALA A 89 -15.92 6.02 -9.88
N VAL A 90 -15.09 4.99 -9.67
CA VAL A 90 -14.72 4.51 -8.33
C VAL A 90 -13.50 5.23 -7.79
N VAL A 91 -12.46 5.43 -8.61
CA VAL A 91 -11.14 5.89 -8.15
C VAL A 91 -11.17 7.21 -7.38
N PRO A 92 -11.92 8.26 -7.79
CA PRO A 92 -11.98 9.50 -7.04
C PRO A 92 -12.44 9.28 -5.58
N GLY A 93 -13.51 8.50 -5.39
CA GLY A 93 -14.09 8.23 -4.06
C GLY A 93 -13.24 7.34 -3.15
N LEU A 94 -12.32 6.54 -3.71
CA LEU A 94 -11.42 5.68 -2.92
C LEU A 94 -10.59 6.46 -1.89
N TRP A 95 -10.33 7.75 -2.14
CA TRP A 95 -9.39 8.57 -1.38
C TRP A 95 -10.06 9.63 -0.49
N GLU A 96 -11.37 9.81 -0.59
CA GLU A 96 -12.12 10.84 0.13
C GLU A 96 -12.27 10.50 1.62
N GLY A 97 -12.30 9.21 1.96
CA GLY A 97 -12.44 8.72 3.33
C GLY A 97 -13.87 8.85 3.86
N GLU A 98 -14.29 7.90 4.68
CA GLU A 98 -15.64 7.81 5.24
C GLU A 98 -15.56 7.36 6.70
N ASP A 99 -16.49 7.85 7.53
CA ASP A 99 -16.62 7.48 8.95
C ASP A 99 -15.34 7.68 9.77
N GLY A 100 -14.64 8.79 9.54
CA GLY A 100 -13.38 9.10 10.23
C GLY A 100 -12.19 8.23 9.81
N TRP A 101 -12.36 7.39 8.79
CA TRP A 101 -11.29 6.59 8.20
C TRP A 101 -10.93 7.11 6.82
N ARG A 102 -9.63 7.21 6.54
CA ARG A 102 -9.13 7.64 5.24
C ARG A 102 -7.84 6.88 4.92
N PRO A 103 -7.62 6.45 3.66
CA PRO A 103 -6.41 5.75 3.32
C PRO A 103 -5.19 6.66 3.40
N ASP A 104 -4.11 6.15 4.00
CA ASP A 104 -2.76 6.71 3.89
C ASP A 104 -2.02 6.12 2.70
N TRP A 105 -2.36 4.86 2.35
CA TRP A 105 -1.86 4.12 1.20
C TRP A 105 -2.98 3.35 0.50
N GLY A 106 -2.83 3.13 -0.80
CA GLY A 106 -3.64 2.21 -1.59
C GLY A 106 -2.80 1.12 -2.23
N VAL A 107 -3.29 -0.12 -2.23
CA VAL A 107 -2.72 -1.24 -2.99
C VAL A 107 -3.82 -1.86 -3.83
N HIS A 108 -3.73 -1.66 -5.14
CA HIS A 108 -4.55 -2.36 -6.11
C HIS A 108 -3.93 -3.71 -6.43
N ILE A 109 -4.75 -4.75 -6.53
CA ILE A 109 -4.32 -6.10 -6.88
C ILE A 109 -4.94 -6.47 -8.23
N GLY A 110 -4.13 -6.96 -9.17
CA GLY A 110 -4.57 -7.44 -10.47
C GLY A 110 -3.95 -8.76 -10.84
N MET A 111 -4.66 -9.57 -11.61
CA MET A 111 -4.14 -10.84 -12.11
C MET A 111 -3.32 -10.60 -13.39
N ALA A 112 -2.09 -11.12 -13.44
CA ALA A 112 -1.29 -11.21 -14.65
C ALA A 112 -1.39 -12.63 -15.24
N ALA A 113 -2.22 -12.79 -16.28
CA ALA A 113 -2.40 -14.08 -16.93
C ALA A 113 -1.06 -14.63 -17.48
N GLY A 114 -0.79 -15.91 -17.25
CA GLY A 114 0.44 -16.58 -17.71
C GLY A 114 1.69 -16.28 -16.87
N ARG A 115 1.61 -15.42 -15.85
CA ARG A 115 2.72 -15.11 -14.95
C ARG A 115 2.74 -16.07 -13.76
N GLY A 116 3.91 -16.63 -13.45
CA GLY A 116 4.13 -17.53 -12.30
C GLY A 116 4.71 -16.86 -11.04
N PHE A 117 4.82 -15.52 -11.05
CA PHE A 117 5.45 -14.71 -10.00
C PHE A 117 4.61 -13.46 -9.72
N TYR A 118 4.90 -12.80 -8.59
CA TYR A 118 4.24 -11.58 -8.13
C TYR A 118 5.08 -10.35 -8.48
N CYS A 119 4.45 -9.25 -8.88
CA CYS A 119 5.16 -8.02 -9.24
C CYS A 119 4.57 -6.78 -8.61
N LEU A 120 5.44 -5.92 -8.09
CA LEU A 120 5.11 -4.56 -7.73
C LEU A 120 5.44 -3.64 -8.91
N GLU A 121 4.46 -2.90 -9.41
CA GLU A 121 4.65 -2.01 -10.56
C GLU A 121 5.30 -0.69 -10.14
N LYS A 122 6.31 -0.27 -10.91
CA LYS A 122 7.11 0.95 -10.67
C LYS A 122 6.48 2.20 -11.26
N ARG A 123 5.60 2.04 -12.23
CA ARG A 123 5.00 3.15 -12.97
C ARG A 123 3.68 2.73 -13.62
N ALA A 124 2.91 3.74 -14.01
CA ALA A 124 1.72 3.58 -14.82
C ALA A 124 1.68 4.64 -15.92
N ALA A 125 1.37 4.23 -17.13
CA ALA A 125 1.22 5.15 -18.25
C ALA A 125 -0.24 5.55 -18.52
N GLY A 126 -0.44 6.82 -18.86
CA GLY A 126 -1.75 7.37 -19.21
C GLY A 126 -2.15 7.15 -20.67
N PHE A 127 -1.35 6.44 -21.46
CA PHE A 127 -1.48 6.34 -22.91
C PHE A 127 -1.26 4.92 -23.44
N GLY A 128 -1.63 4.67 -24.70
CA GLY A 128 -1.35 3.42 -25.41
C GLY A 128 -2.36 2.30 -25.16
N TYR A 129 -3.55 2.62 -24.64
CA TYR A 129 -4.64 1.67 -24.44
C TYR A 129 -5.26 1.27 -25.79
N ALA A 130 -5.06 0.02 -26.20
CA ALA A 130 -5.59 -0.52 -27.45
C ALA A 130 -6.54 -1.72 -27.23
N VAL A 131 -6.73 -2.15 -25.98
CA VAL A 131 -7.53 -3.32 -25.62
C VAL A 131 -8.83 -2.88 -24.96
N GLY A 132 -9.95 -3.24 -25.58
CA GLY A 132 -11.28 -3.03 -25.04
C GLY A 132 -11.49 -3.80 -23.73
N ASP A 133 -12.25 -3.20 -22.82
CA ASP A 133 -12.62 -3.81 -21.54
C ASP A 133 -13.66 -4.94 -21.70
N VAL A 134 -14.28 -5.40 -20.59
CA VAL A 134 -15.28 -6.48 -20.66
C VAL A 134 -16.56 -6.09 -21.42
N GLU A 135 -16.74 -4.80 -21.74
CA GLU A 135 -17.83 -4.26 -22.54
C GLU A 135 -17.36 -3.86 -23.95
N GLY A 136 -16.08 -4.08 -24.26
CA GLY A 136 -15.47 -3.72 -25.54
C GLY A 136 -15.09 -2.24 -25.65
N CYS A 137 -15.16 -1.49 -24.56
CA CYS A 137 -14.90 -0.04 -24.52
C CYS A 137 -13.41 0.26 -24.33
N LEU A 138 -12.93 1.35 -24.93
CA LEU A 138 -11.61 1.94 -24.66
C LEU A 138 -11.77 3.13 -23.71
N PRO A 139 -10.73 3.48 -22.93
CA PRO A 139 -10.79 4.67 -22.07
C PRO A 139 -10.68 5.94 -22.91
N ASP A 140 -11.25 7.04 -22.40
CA ASP A 140 -11.03 8.36 -23.00
C ASP A 140 -9.63 8.89 -22.61
N LYS A 141 -8.66 8.64 -23.49
CA LYS A 141 -7.28 9.12 -23.39
C LYS A 141 -6.86 9.92 -24.62
N ALA A 142 -7.81 10.56 -25.29
CA ALA A 142 -7.54 11.38 -26.46
C ALA A 142 -6.55 12.51 -26.10
N GLY A 143 -5.45 12.61 -26.86
CA GLY A 143 -4.43 13.65 -26.66
C GLY A 143 -3.48 13.43 -25.48
N VAL A 144 -3.60 12.33 -24.73
CA VAL A 144 -2.63 11.96 -23.69
C VAL A 144 -1.47 11.21 -24.35
N GLU A 145 -0.30 11.84 -24.42
CA GLU A 145 0.91 11.26 -24.99
C GLU A 145 2.06 11.31 -23.99
N GLY A 146 2.73 10.17 -23.76
CA GLY A 146 3.96 10.11 -22.97
C GLY A 146 3.80 10.32 -21.45
N GLU A 147 2.59 10.57 -20.93
CA GLU A 147 2.37 10.70 -19.49
C GLU A 147 2.62 9.37 -18.77
N VAL A 148 3.53 9.39 -17.80
CA VAL A 148 3.88 8.27 -16.93
C VAL A 148 3.94 8.79 -15.50
N LEU A 149 3.22 8.12 -14.60
CA LEU A 149 3.19 8.42 -13.17
C LEU A 149 3.85 7.28 -12.39
N GLU A 150 4.50 7.64 -11.28
CA GLU A 150 5.22 6.69 -10.42
C GLU A 150 4.71 6.76 -8.98
N PRO A 151 4.71 5.63 -8.24
CA PRO A 151 4.52 5.67 -6.79
C PRO A 151 5.62 6.50 -6.10
N GLY A 152 5.25 7.23 -5.05
CA GLY A 152 6.13 8.11 -4.27
C GLY A 152 7.03 7.36 -3.29
N ILE A 153 7.35 6.09 -3.56
CA ILE A 153 8.17 5.21 -2.73
C ILE A 153 9.12 4.42 -3.62
N GLY A 154 10.33 4.16 -3.13
CA GLY A 154 11.30 3.33 -3.82
C GLY A 154 10.81 1.89 -3.98
N VAL A 155 10.16 1.57 -5.11
CA VAL A 155 9.59 0.24 -5.36
C VAL A 155 10.66 -0.86 -5.31
N ASP A 156 11.88 -0.60 -5.78
CA ASP A 156 12.98 -1.56 -5.71
C ASP A 156 13.42 -1.84 -4.25
N GLU A 157 13.39 -0.82 -3.39
CA GLU A 157 13.66 -0.94 -1.96
C GLU A 157 12.56 -1.75 -1.25
N VAL A 158 11.29 -1.44 -1.56
CA VAL A 158 10.13 -2.22 -1.08
C VAL A 158 10.27 -3.68 -1.49
N VAL A 159 10.60 -3.98 -2.75
CA VAL A 159 10.80 -5.36 -3.22
C VAL A 159 11.96 -6.03 -2.48
N GLY A 160 13.05 -5.31 -2.18
CA GLY A 160 14.17 -5.79 -1.37
C GLY A 160 13.73 -6.28 0.01
N VAL A 161 12.99 -5.44 0.76
CA VAL A 161 12.44 -5.80 2.07
C VAL A 161 11.37 -6.88 1.96
N TRP A 162 10.54 -6.83 0.93
CA TRP A 162 9.42 -7.73 0.71
C TRP A 162 9.86 -9.18 0.48
N LYS A 163 10.98 -9.41 -0.21
CA LYS A 163 11.56 -10.76 -0.41
C LYS A 163 11.74 -11.54 0.89
N GLY A 164 12.10 -10.88 1.98
CA GLY A 164 12.25 -11.50 3.31
C GLY A 164 10.94 -11.86 4.00
N ARG A 165 9.78 -11.48 3.45
CA ARG A 165 8.46 -11.52 4.12
C ARG A 165 7.43 -12.40 3.43
N VAL A 166 7.81 -13.09 2.34
CA VAL A 166 6.87 -13.81 1.47
C VAL A 166 7.00 -15.33 1.48
N GLY A 167 7.81 -15.89 2.39
CA GLY A 167 7.90 -17.34 2.57
C GLY A 167 8.28 -18.11 1.30
N GLY A 168 9.25 -17.58 0.53
CA GLY A 168 9.76 -18.22 -0.69
C GLY A 168 8.91 -17.99 -1.94
N ALA A 169 7.93 -17.07 -1.94
CA ALA A 169 7.30 -16.61 -3.18
C ALA A 169 8.27 -15.76 -4.02
N ASP A 170 8.19 -15.90 -5.34
CA ASP A 170 8.95 -15.09 -6.29
C ASP A 170 8.28 -13.72 -6.44
N VAL A 171 8.95 -12.69 -5.94
CA VAL A 171 8.49 -11.29 -5.96
C VAL A 171 9.50 -10.40 -6.67
N ARG A 172 9.01 -9.51 -7.54
CA ARG A 172 9.84 -8.67 -8.42
C ARG A 172 9.28 -7.27 -8.56
N ALA A 173 10.09 -6.34 -9.03
CA ALA A 173 9.60 -5.08 -9.58
C ALA A 173 9.25 -5.26 -11.08
N SER A 174 8.38 -4.41 -11.60
CA SER A 174 7.99 -4.38 -13.02
C SER A 174 7.75 -2.93 -13.46
N GLU A 175 8.00 -2.61 -14.72
CA GLU A 175 7.80 -1.27 -15.28
C GLU A 175 6.65 -1.21 -16.31
N ASP A 176 5.90 -2.31 -16.43
CA ASP A 176 4.83 -2.48 -17.40
C ASP A 176 3.67 -3.24 -16.78
N ALA A 177 2.60 -2.51 -16.51
CA ALA A 177 1.35 -3.06 -15.99
C ALA A 177 0.40 -3.56 -17.09
N GLY A 178 0.83 -3.53 -18.37
CA GLY A 178 0.18 -4.20 -19.49
C GLY A 178 -0.84 -3.36 -20.27
N ARG A 179 -0.89 -2.03 -20.10
CA ARG A 179 -1.75 -1.10 -20.86
C ARG A 179 -3.22 -1.54 -20.98
N TYR A 180 -3.74 -2.06 -19.86
CA TYR A 180 -5.13 -2.46 -19.67
C TYR A 180 -5.63 -1.92 -18.31
N LEU A 181 -6.65 -2.52 -17.70
CA LEU A 181 -7.24 -1.99 -16.47
C LEU A 181 -6.29 -1.95 -15.26
N CYS A 182 -5.28 -2.81 -15.22
CA CYS A 182 -4.25 -2.80 -14.18
C CYS A 182 -3.41 -1.51 -14.22
N GLU A 183 -2.92 -1.16 -15.41
CA GLU A 183 -2.22 0.11 -15.64
C GLU A 183 -3.14 1.30 -15.39
N TYR A 184 -4.36 1.21 -15.91
CA TYR A 184 -5.35 2.28 -15.86
C TYR A 184 -5.70 2.68 -14.43
N ILE A 185 -6.06 1.73 -13.57
CA ILE A 185 -6.43 2.05 -12.18
C ILE A 185 -5.25 2.59 -11.37
N LEU A 186 -4.02 2.12 -11.63
CA LEU A 186 -2.84 2.69 -10.99
C LEU A 186 -2.62 4.13 -11.48
N HIS A 187 -2.71 4.36 -12.78
CA HIS A 187 -2.56 5.69 -13.37
C HIS A 187 -3.59 6.69 -12.82
N GLU A 188 -4.87 6.36 -12.87
CA GLU A 188 -5.93 7.25 -12.37
C GLU A 188 -5.80 7.52 -10.88
N SER A 189 -5.42 6.52 -10.09
CA SER A 189 -5.22 6.70 -8.66
C SER A 189 -4.02 7.59 -8.34
N LEU A 190 -2.91 7.44 -9.05
CA LEU A 190 -1.77 8.35 -8.94
C LEU A 190 -2.13 9.77 -9.41
N GLY A 191 -2.93 9.89 -10.47
CA GLY A 191 -3.41 11.15 -11.03
C GLY A 191 -4.28 11.94 -10.04
N VAL A 192 -5.24 11.28 -9.39
CA VAL A 192 -6.10 11.88 -8.34
C VAL A 192 -5.29 12.38 -7.15
N LEU A 193 -4.17 11.73 -6.83
CA LEU A 193 -3.32 12.07 -5.68
C LEU A 193 -2.28 13.16 -5.99
N ARG A 194 -2.07 13.49 -7.27
CA ARG A 194 -1.03 14.42 -7.74
C ARG A 194 -1.19 15.80 -7.10
N GLY A 195 -0.09 16.36 -6.60
CA GLY A 195 -0.06 17.68 -5.96
C GLY A 195 -0.74 17.75 -4.58
N GLY A 196 -1.22 16.64 -4.03
CA GLY A 196 -1.82 16.55 -2.71
C GLY A 196 -0.88 15.95 -1.65
N GLU A 197 -1.32 15.94 -0.39
CA GLU A 197 -0.54 15.37 0.74
C GLU A 197 -0.24 13.87 0.61
N ARG A 198 -1.01 13.16 -0.23
CA ARG A 198 -0.86 11.71 -0.49
C ARG A 198 -0.33 11.43 -1.90
N GLU A 199 0.36 12.39 -2.51
CA GLU A 199 0.99 12.20 -3.80
C GLU A 199 1.84 10.92 -3.82
N GLY A 200 1.61 10.09 -4.86
CA GLY A 200 2.33 8.84 -5.03
C GLY A 200 1.98 7.71 -4.04
N LYS A 201 0.97 7.86 -3.17
CA LYS A 201 0.63 6.85 -2.14
C LYS A 201 -0.23 5.68 -2.65
N CYS A 202 -0.10 5.32 -3.91
CA CYS A 202 -0.80 4.20 -4.52
C CYS A 202 0.19 3.23 -5.17
N LEU A 203 -0.04 1.93 -5.01
CA LEU A 203 0.76 0.85 -5.54
C LEU A 203 -0.11 -0.15 -6.29
N PHE A 204 0.50 -0.88 -7.21
CA PHE A 204 -0.15 -1.98 -7.93
C PHE A 204 0.64 -3.28 -7.80
N LEU A 205 -0.06 -4.33 -7.38
CA LEU A 205 0.46 -5.68 -7.26
C LEU A 205 -0.16 -6.60 -8.31
N HIS A 206 0.66 -7.09 -9.24
CA HIS A 206 0.29 -8.21 -10.09
C HIS A 206 0.49 -9.55 -9.37
N VAL A 207 -0.54 -10.41 -9.45
CA VAL A 207 -0.55 -11.77 -8.89
C VAL A 207 -0.70 -12.83 -10.00
N PRO A 208 -0.23 -14.07 -9.79
CA PRO A 208 -0.50 -15.20 -10.67
C PRO A 208 -1.99 -15.54 -10.80
N ALA A 209 -2.35 -16.31 -11.83
CA ALA A 209 -3.73 -16.72 -12.11
C ALA A 209 -4.29 -17.86 -11.24
N GLY A 210 -3.52 -18.35 -10.26
CA GLY A 210 -3.92 -19.48 -9.40
C GLY A 210 -5.08 -19.12 -8.47
N VAL A 211 -6.13 -19.93 -8.47
CA VAL A 211 -7.37 -19.71 -7.69
C VAL A 211 -7.66 -20.82 -6.69
N LYS A 212 -6.78 -21.84 -6.58
CA LYS A 212 -6.95 -22.86 -5.54
C LYS A 212 -6.72 -22.22 -4.18
N GLU A 213 -7.27 -22.82 -3.13
CA GLU A 213 -7.12 -22.32 -1.76
C GLU A 213 -5.65 -22.09 -1.38
N VAL A 214 -4.76 -23.00 -1.77
CA VAL A 214 -3.31 -22.86 -1.56
C VAL A 214 -2.71 -21.63 -2.28
N ASP A 215 -3.22 -21.30 -3.46
CA ASP A 215 -2.77 -20.15 -4.26
C ASP A 215 -3.25 -18.84 -3.61
N VAL A 216 -4.51 -18.80 -3.18
CA VAL A 216 -5.11 -17.66 -2.48
C VAL A 216 -4.40 -17.42 -1.15
N GLU A 217 -4.14 -18.48 -0.38
CA GLU A 217 -3.44 -18.38 0.90
C GLU A 217 -1.97 -17.95 0.72
N ARG A 218 -1.30 -18.43 -0.33
CA ARG A 218 0.01 -17.88 -0.73
C ARG A 218 -0.08 -16.40 -1.07
N GLY A 219 -1.06 -16.01 -1.88
CA GLY A 219 -1.31 -14.62 -2.27
C GLY A 219 -1.58 -13.71 -1.07
N ARG A 220 -2.37 -14.17 -0.08
CA ARG A 220 -2.61 -13.44 1.17
C ARG A 220 -1.31 -13.16 1.92
N ARG A 221 -0.46 -14.18 2.12
CA ARG A 221 0.84 -14.00 2.77
C ARG A 221 1.72 -13.02 2.01
N VAL A 222 1.71 -13.10 0.67
CA VAL A 222 2.45 -12.19 -0.20
C VAL A 222 1.99 -10.74 -0.03
N VAL A 223 0.67 -10.48 -0.03
CA VAL A 223 0.11 -9.14 0.20
C VAL A 223 0.43 -8.61 1.59
N LEU A 224 0.27 -9.44 2.63
CA LEU A 224 0.61 -9.03 4.00
C LEU A 224 2.11 -8.73 4.15
N GLY A 225 2.97 -9.50 3.46
CA GLY A 225 4.40 -9.21 3.36
C GLY A 225 4.67 -7.87 2.67
N LEU A 226 3.92 -7.55 1.62
CA LEU A 226 4.04 -6.29 0.87
C LEU A 226 3.66 -5.11 1.76
N VAL A 227 2.49 -5.17 2.41
CA VAL A 227 2.03 -4.10 3.31
C VAL A 227 3.05 -3.83 4.41
N LYS A 228 3.62 -4.89 5.01
CA LYS A 228 4.68 -4.73 6.01
C LYS A 228 5.94 -4.06 5.44
N ALA A 229 6.34 -4.42 4.21
CA ALA A 229 7.50 -3.82 3.55
C ALA A 229 7.25 -2.34 3.19
N VAL A 230 6.03 -1.99 2.75
CA VAL A 230 5.62 -0.61 2.46
C VAL A 230 5.62 0.24 3.72
N VAL A 231 5.15 -0.29 4.85
CA VAL A 231 5.19 0.43 6.13
C VAL A 231 6.61 0.65 6.59
N GLU A 232 7.50 -0.33 6.45
CA GLU A 232 8.90 -0.19 6.81
C GLU A 232 9.62 0.83 5.90
N VAL A 233 9.58 0.64 4.58
CA VAL A 233 10.27 1.50 3.61
C VAL A 233 9.65 2.89 3.51
N GLY A 234 8.33 2.98 3.53
CA GLY A 234 7.60 4.25 3.49
C GLY A 234 7.87 5.12 4.71
N TRP A 235 8.36 4.51 5.79
CA TRP A 235 8.85 5.18 6.99
C TRP A 235 10.37 5.37 6.95
N GLU A 236 11.09 4.51 6.21
CA GLU A 236 12.55 4.52 6.07
C GLU A 236 13.10 5.53 5.01
N GLY A 237 12.33 5.81 3.96
CA GLY A 237 12.77 6.61 2.80
C GLY A 237 12.10 7.97 2.60
N GLY A 238 11.16 8.40 3.45
CA GLY A 238 10.50 9.71 3.25
C GLY A 238 9.56 10.09 4.38
N ARG A 239 9.81 11.27 4.98
CA ARG A 239 9.06 11.88 6.07
C ARG A 239 7.55 11.56 6.06
N TRP A 240 7.06 10.95 7.13
CA TRP A 240 5.75 11.30 7.69
C TRP A 240 5.97 12.04 9.00
N GLY A 241 6.18 13.35 8.90
CA GLY A 241 6.33 14.24 10.03
C GLY A 241 5.29 15.35 9.90
N GLY A 242 4.31 15.34 10.80
CA GLY A 242 3.33 16.41 10.90
C GLY A 242 3.98 17.76 11.20
N GLY A 243 3.26 18.83 10.82
CA GLY A 243 3.40 20.16 11.40
C GLY A 243 4.67 20.92 11.02
N VAL A 244 4.59 21.70 9.94
CA VAL A 244 4.80 23.16 9.89
C VAL A 244 4.65 23.58 8.42
N ARG A 245 3.65 24.42 8.14
CA ARG A 245 3.54 25.14 6.87
C ARG A 245 4.74 26.07 6.77
N VAL A 246 5.61 25.85 5.78
CA VAL A 246 6.45 26.92 5.27
C VAL A 246 5.69 27.56 4.12
N THR A 247 5.11 28.73 4.39
CA THR A 247 4.63 29.65 3.37
C THR A 247 5.80 30.00 2.46
N ARG A 248 5.71 29.61 1.18
CA ARG A 248 6.55 30.23 0.14
C ARG A 248 6.05 31.66 -0.03
N LYS A 249 6.87 32.64 0.34
CA LYS A 249 6.71 34.01 -0.15
C LYS A 249 6.98 34.00 -1.67
N LEU A 250 6.17 34.80 -2.34
CA LEU A 250 6.15 35.13 -3.77
C LEU A 250 7.56 35.36 -4.34
#